data_AF-A0A7K6DX68-F1
#
_entry.id   AF-A0A7K6DX68-F1
#
_cell.length_a   1.000
_cell.length_b   1.000
_cell.length_c   1.000
_cell.angle_alpha   90.00
_cell.angle_beta   90.00
_cell.angle_gamma   90.00
#
_symmetry.space_group_name_H-M   'P 1'
#
loop_
_entity.id
_entity.type
_entity.pdbx_description
1 polymer ?
#
loop_
_entity_poly.entity_id
_entity_poly.type
_entity_poly.pdbx_seq_one_letter_code
_entity_poly.pdbx_strand_id
1 'polypeptide(L)'
;MAADPAMIVVPVSRDSFECSLANSAPLQSALQSFSGQIAYHLPSHKLLQLANSISLMLRSKNSQVPVHELTVFTDGSGKTGKAIVTWKEGSEWQVLRSHETGSAQLVELKTVAMAFQWFSQVPLNLVTDSAYVADITKCLDCSLLKEVSNAALFSLL
;
A
#
# COMPACT_ATOMS: atom_id res chain seq x y z
N MET A 1 -6.55 -43.39 -3.66
CA MET A 1 -5.90 -42.10 -3.95
C MET A 1 -7.01 -41.06 -4.01
N ALA A 2 -6.92 -39.97 -3.25
CA ALA A 2 -7.93 -38.92 -3.31
C ALA A 2 -7.84 -38.24 -4.68
N ALA A 3 -8.97 -38.09 -5.36
CA ALA A 3 -9.04 -37.34 -6.62
C ALA A 3 -9.16 -35.85 -6.29
N ASP A 4 -8.48 -35.02 -7.08
CA ASP A 4 -8.66 -33.57 -7.00
C ASP A 4 -10.12 -33.17 -7.31
N PRO A 5 -10.61 -32.08 -6.71
CA PRO A 5 -11.94 -31.58 -7.03
C PRO A 5 -11.98 -31.09 -8.49
N ALA A 6 -13.15 -31.20 -9.12
CA ALA A 6 -13.35 -30.65 -10.47
C ALA A 6 -13.24 -29.10 -10.50
N MET A 7 -13.47 -28.44 -9.36
CA MET A 7 -13.47 -26.99 -9.25
C MET A 7 -13.02 -26.54 -7.85
N ILE A 8 -12.21 -25.48 -7.81
CA ILE A 8 -11.87 -24.72 -6.61
C ILE A 8 -12.59 -23.37 -6.69
N VAL A 9 -13.30 -23.00 -5.63
CA VAL A 9 -13.96 -21.70 -5.53
C VAL A 9 -13.12 -20.81 -4.60
N VAL A 10 -12.67 -19.67 -5.11
CA VAL A 10 -11.90 -18.69 -4.35
C VAL A 10 -12.76 -17.45 -4.12
N PRO A 11 -12.94 -17.00 -2.87
CA PRO A 11 -13.84 -15.88 -2.54
C PRO A 11 -13.18 -14.51 -2.79
N VAL A 12 -12.54 -14.33 -3.95
CA VAL A 12 -11.87 -13.08 -4.36
C VAL A 12 -12.13 -12.82 -5.84
N SER A 13 -11.93 -11.57 -6.29
CA SER A 13 -12.01 -11.26 -7.73
C SER A 13 -10.91 -11.96 -8.52
N ARG A 14 -11.15 -12.20 -9.81
CA ARG A 14 -10.14 -12.79 -10.71
C ARG A 14 -8.83 -12.01 -10.68
N ASP A 15 -8.88 -10.68 -10.81
CA ASP A 15 -7.69 -9.83 -10.80
C ASP A 15 -6.88 -9.95 -9.49
N SER A 16 -7.58 -10.06 -8.36
CA SER A 16 -6.95 -10.24 -7.05
C SER A 16 -6.26 -11.60 -6.93
N PHE A 17 -6.92 -12.65 -7.43
CA PHE A 17 -6.35 -13.98 -7.46
C PHE A 17 -5.14 -14.06 -8.37
N GLU A 18 -5.22 -13.54 -9.60
CA GLU A 18 -4.11 -13.55 -10.55
C GLU A 18 -2.91 -12.76 -10.02
N CYS A 19 -3.16 -11.61 -9.38
CA CYS A 19 -2.12 -10.86 -8.69
C CYS A 19 -1.47 -11.68 -7.54
N SER A 20 -2.28 -12.36 -6.73
CA SER A 20 -1.77 -13.23 -5.66
C SER A 20 -0.98 -14.41 -6.21
N LEU A 21 -1.46 -15.02 -7.30
CA LEU A 21 -0.82 -16.15 -7.97
C LEU A 21 0.53 -15.74 -8.56
N ALA A 22 0.64 -14.55 -9.17
CA ALA A 22 1.89 -14.04 -9.70
C ALA A 22 2.95 -13.78 -8.62
N ASN A 23 2.52 -13.43 -7.39
CA ASN A 23 3.42 -12.98 -6.32
C ASN A 23 3.65 -14.02 -5.20
N SER A 24 3.00 -15.18 -5.23
CA SER A 24 3.07 -16.18 -4.15
C SER A 24 3.57 -17.54 -4.65
N ALA A 25 4.86 -17.81 -4.45
CA ALA A 25 5.45 -19.12 -4.76
C ALA A 25 4.71 -20.31 -4.08
N PRO A 26 4.30 -20.22 -2.79
CA PRO A 26 3.51 -21.28 -2.17
C PRO A 26 2.18 -21.54 -2.88
N LEU A 27 1.48 -20.48 -3.33
CA LEU A 27 0.21 -20.62 -4.04
C LEU A 27 0.42 -21.23 -5.42
N GLN A 28 1.48 -20.82 -6.14
CA GLN A 28 1.87 -21.43 -7.41
C GLN A 28 2.16 -22.93 -7.25
N SER A 29 2.92 -23.30 -6.22
CA SER A 29 3.22 -24.71 -5.92
C SER A 29 1.97 -25.50 -5.56
N ALA A 30 1.06 -24.93 -4.76
CA ALA A 30 -0.17 -25.59 -4.36
C ALA A 30 -1.11 -25.89 -5.54
N LEU A 31 -1.06 -25.08 -6.60
CA LEU A 31 -1.93 -25.20 -7.78
C LEU A 31 -1.22 -25.81 -9.00
N GLN A 32 0.06 -26.12 -8.90
CA GLN A 32 0.90 -26.53 -10.04
C GLN A 32 0.36 -27.74 -10.81
N SER A 33 -0.26 -28.70 -10.11
CA SER A 33 -0.81 -29.92 -10.71
C SER A 33 -2.34 -29.90 -10.85
N PHE A 34 -2.98 -28.80 -10.46
CA PHE A 34 -4.43 -28.68 -10.54
C PHE A 34 -4.87 -28.45 -11.98
N SER A 35 -5.70 -29.36 -12.50
CA SER A 35 -6.24 -29.31 -13.87
C SER A 35 -7.73 -28.97 -13.93
N GLY A 36 -8.36 -28.77 -12.78
CA GLY A 36 -9.77 -28.38 -12.68
C GLY A 36 -9.99 -26.89 -12.95
N GLN A 37 -11.21 -26.41 -12.69
CA GLN A 37 -11.58 -25.02 -12.89
C GLN A 37 -11.40 -24.18 -11.62
N ILE A 38 -11.03 -22.91 -11.78
CA ILE A 38 -11.03 -21.93 -10.68
C ILE A 38 -12.19 -20.96 -10.90
N ALA A 39 -13.08 -20.90 -9.91
CA ALA A 39 -14.20 -19.96 -9.88
C ALA A 39 -13.94 -18.83 -8.87
N TYR A 40 -14.35 -17.61 -9.24
CA TYR A 40 -14.02 -16.37 -8.52
C TYR A 40 -15.28 -15.72 -7.97
N HIS A 41 -15.94 -16.37 -7.01
CA HIS A 41 -17.14 -15.83 -6.41
C HIS A 41 -17.19 -16.12 -4.91
N LEU A 42 -17.84 -15.21 -4.18
CA LEU A 42 -18.20 -15.47 -2.79
C LEU A 42 -19.27 -16.57 -2.72
N PRO A 43 -19.27 -17.41 -1.68
CA PRO A 43 -20.38 -18.31 -1.42
C PRO A 43 -21.68 -17.53 -1.27
N SER A 44 -22.81 -18.16 -1.59
CA SER A 44 -24.15 -17.56 -1.59
C SER A 44 -24.68 -17.11 -0.22
N HIS A 45 -23.86 -17.21 0.83
CA HIS A 45 -24.24 -16.84 2.18
C HIS A 45 -24.35 -15.32 2.34
N LYS A 46 -25.46 -14.84 2.92
CA LYS A 46 -25.77 -13.40 3.07
C LYS A 46 -24.65 -12.59 3.76
N LEU A 47 -24.00 -13.16 4.79
CA LEU A 47 -22.88 -12.49 5.47
C LEU A 47 -21.65 -12.33 4.56
N LEU A 48 -21.41 -13.25 3.63
CA LEU A 48 -20.30 -13.17 2.70
C LEU A 48 -20.62 -12.26 1.53
N GLN A 49 -21.89 -12.14 1.15
CA GLN A 49 -22.33 -11.11 0.21
C GLN A 49 -22.12 -9.69 0.75
N LEU A 50 -22.14 -9.47 2.07
CA LEU A 50 -21.74 -8.18 2.65
C LEU A 50 -20.27 -7.86 2.37
N ALA A 51 -19.39 -8.86 2.24
CA ALA A 51 -18.00 -8.62 1.87
C ALA A 51 -17.85 -8.01 0.46
N ASN A 52 -18.82 -8.17 -0.44
CA ASN A 52 -18.82 -7.44 -1.72
C ASN A 52 -18.91 -5.92 -1.55
N SER A 53 -19.46 -5.44 -0.43
CA SER A 53 -19.48 -4.01 -0.12
C SER A 53 -18.15 -3.50 0.45
N ILE A 54 -17.24 -4.41 0.83
CA ILE A 54 -15.90 -4.10 1.31
C ILE A 54 -14.95 -4.24 0.12
N SER A 55 -14.38 -3.13 -0.34
CA SER A 55 -13.35 -3.15 -1.39
C SER A 55 -12.06 -3.74 -0.82
N LEU A 56 -11.95 -5.06 -0.81
CA LEU A 56 -10.74 -5.79 -0.43
C LEU A 56 -9.79 -5.80 -1.63
N MET A 57 -8.94 -4.79 -1.74
CA MET A 57 -7.84 -4.85 -2.70
C MET A 57 -6.72 -5.73 -2.14
N LEU A 58 -6.51 -6.89 -2.74
CA LEU A 58 -5.36 -7.78 -2.48
C LEU A 58 -4.11 -7.36 -3.24
N ARG A 59 -4.19 -6.30 -4.06
CA ARG A 59 -3.04 -5.79 -4.81
C ARG A 59 -2.22 -4.89 -3.90
N SER A 60 -0.98 -5.31 -3.66
CA SER A 60 0.05 -4.50 -3.00
C SER A 60 0.22 -3.18 -3.74
N LYS A 61 0.02 -2.05 -3.05
CA LYS A 61 0.41 -0.70 -3.50
C LYS A 61 1.92 -0.51 -3.44
N ASN A 62 2.62 -1.32 -2.64
CA ASN A 62 4.07 -1.28 -2.55
C ASN A 62 4.73 -2.16 -3.62
N SER A 63 5.81 -1.67 -4.20
CA SER A 63 6.69 -2.44 -5.09
C SER A 63 7.90 -2.98 -4.32
N GLN A 64 8.32 -4.21 -4.62
CA GLN A 64 9.54 -4.81 -4.05
C GLN A 64 10.82 -4.33 -4.76
N VAL A 65 10.67 -3.71 -5.93
CA VAL A 65 11.77 -3.13 -6.70
C VAL A 65 11.52 -1.64 -6.92
N PRO A 66 12.56 -0.80 -7.02
CA PRO A 66 12.39 0.61 -7.33
C PRO A 66 11.63 0.83 -8.65
N VAL A 67 10.72 1.80 -8.66
CA VAL A 67 10.02 2.25 -9.87
C VAL A 67 10.91 3.16 -10.72
N HIS A 68 10.67 3.23 -12.03
CA HIS A 68 11.52 4.01 -12.93
C HIS A 68 11.25 5.52 -12.92
N GLU A 69 10.08 5.95 -12.43
CA GLU A 69 9.53 7.28 -12.74
C GLU A 69 10.08 8.39 -11.86
N LEU A 70 9.91 8.28 -10.55
CA LEU A 70 10.19 9.37 -9.62
C LEU A 70 10.91 8.84 -8.39
N THR A 71 11.96 9.54 -7.97
CA THR A 71 12.62 9.31 -6.69
C THR A 71 12.57 10.57 -5.85
N VAL A 72 11.98 10.44 -4.67
CA VAL A 72 11.73 11.53 -3.74
C VAL A 72 12.55 11.29 -2.48
N PHE A 73 13.27 12.30 -2.04
CA PHE A 73 14.02 12.31 -0.79
C PHE A 73 13.25 13.13 0.23
N THR A 74 13.18 12.63 1.45
CA THR A 74 12.42 13.24 2.54
C THR A 74 13.29 13.38 3.77
N ASP A 75 13.21 14.54 4.41
CA ASP A 75 13.84 14.84 5.68
C ASP A 75 12.92 15.75 6.52
N GLY A 76 12.90 15.51 7.83
CA GLY A 76 12.08 16.22 8.81
C GLY A 76 12.89 16.56 10.05
N SER A 77 12.98 17.85 10.37
CA SER A 77 13.74 18.31 11.55
C SER A 77 12.82 18.63 12.72
N GLY A 78 12.77 17.75 13.73
CA GLY A 78 12.01 18.01 14.97
C GLY A 78 12.44 19.27 15.72
N LYS A 79 13.72 19.66 15.64
CA LYS A 79 14.23 20.87 16.30
C LYS A 79 13.69 22.16 15.66
N THR A 80 13.54 22.17 14.34
CA THR A 80 13.14 23.38 13.60
C THR A 80 11.71 23.32 13.05
N GLY A 81 11.04 22.17 13.19
CA GLY A 81 9.75 21.89 12.59
C GLY A 81 9.75 21.85 11.06
N LYS A 82 10.92 21.89 10.40
CA LYS A 82 11.00 21.94 8.94
C LYS A 82 10.80 20.56 8.33
N ALA A 83 9.85 20.46 7.42
CA ALA A 83 9.58 19.29 6.59
C ALA A 83 10.01 19.59 5.14
N ILE A 84 10.90 18.76 4.58
CA ILE A 84 11.50 18.98 3.26
C ILE A 84 11.36 17.74 2.39
N VAL A 85 10.78 17.93 1.21
CA VAL A 85 10.71 16.93 0.15
C VAL A 85 11.52 17.44 -1.03
N THR A 86 12.45 16.66 -1.55
CA THR A 86 13.21 17.00 -2.75
C THR A 86 13.14 15.90 -3.78
N TRP A 87 13.18 16.29 -5.05
CA TRP A 87 13.24 15.35 -6.17
C TRP A 87 13.95 16.02 -7.34
N LYS A 88 14.29 15.24 -8.35
CA LYS A 88 14.94 15.74 -9.55
C LYS A 88 13.94 15.79 -10.69
N GLU A 89 13.88 16.92 -11.39
CA GLU A 89 13.10 17.09 -12.61
C GLU A 89 14.06 17.46 -13.76
N GLY A 90 14.28 16.51 -14.67
CA GLY A 90 15.35 16.62 -15.67
C GLY A 90 16.73 16.71 -15.01
N SER A 91 17.38 17.87 -15.15
CA SER A 91 18.69 18.15 -14.52
C SER A 91 18.59 18.93 -13.21
N GLU A 92 17.43 19.49 -12.90
CA GLU A 92 17.25 20.45 -11.80
C GLU A 92 16.67 19.79 -10.55
N TRP A 93 17.09 20.29 -9.39
CA TRP A 93 16.56 19.86 -8.10
C TRP A 93 15.38 20.73 -7.69
N GLN A 94 14.27 20.07 -7.42
CA GLN A 94 13.06 20.69 -6.90
C GLN A 94 12.96 20.46 -5.39
N VAL A 95 12.25 21.37 -4.72
CA VAL A 95 12.08 21.34 -3.27
C VAL A 95 10.69 21.81 -2.87
N LEU A 96 9.99 20.97 -2.12
CA LEU A 96 8.76 21.30 -1.44
C LEU A 96 9.06 21.42 0.06
N ARG A 97 8.55 22.49 0.66
CA ARG A 97 8.79 22.82 2.07
C ARG A 97 7.47 22.96 2.80
N SER A 98 7.44 22.48 4.03
CA SER A 98 6.38 22.79 4.98
C SER A 98 6.95 22.93 6.37
N HIS A 99 6.06 23.21 7.30
CA HIS A 99 6.36 23.33 8.71
C HIS A 99 5.35 22.52 9.51
N GLU A 100 5.84 21.82 10.52
CA GLU A 100 5.03 21.06 11.46
C GLU A 100 5.58 21.23 12.87
N THR A 101 4.69 21.38 13.83
CA THR A 101 5.06 21.54 15.24
C THR A 101 4.85 20.23 15.98
N GLY A 102 5.87 19.75 16.70
CA GLY A 102 5.75 18.54 17.50
C GLY A 102 7.07 17.77 17.58
N SER A 103 6.97 16.45 17.70
CA SER A 103 8.14 15.57 17.73
C SER A 103 8.82 15.47 16.36
N ALA A 104 10.09 15.03 16.34
CA ALA A 104 10.79 14.74 15.10
C ALA A 104 10.01 13.75 14.21
N GLN A 105 9.47 12.70 14.82
CA GLN A 105 8.64 11.70 14.13
C GLN A 105 7.41 12.31 13.45
N LEU A 106 6.77 13.32 14.06
CA LEU A 106 5.61 13.97 13.47
C LEU A 106 6.03 14.81 12.25
N VAL A 107 7.15 15.53 12.34
CA VAL A 107 7.68 16.31 11.22
C VAL A 107 8.08 15.40 10.05
N GLU A 108 8.74 14.27 10.33
CA GLU A 108 9.10 13.27 9.33
C GLU A 108 7.85 12.65 8.66
N LEU A 109 6.83 12.29 9.44
CA LEU A 109 5.55 11.81 8.91
C LEU A 109 4.86 12.86 8.04
N LYS A 110 4.88 14.13 8.46
CA LYS A 110 4.34 15.24 7.65
C LYS A 110 5.06 15.33 6.32
N THR A 111 6.38 15.25 6.30
CA THR A 111 7.18 15.27 5.08
C THR A 111 6.75 14.20 4.10
N VAL A 112 6.52 12.97 4.58
CA VAL A 112 6.11 11.85 3.72
C VAL A 112 4.65 11.95 3.27
N ALA A 113 3.75 12.39 4.15
CA ALA A 113 2.37 12.67 3.77
C ALA A 113 2.30 13.71 2.65
N MET A 114 3.12 14.77 2.73
CA MET A 114 3.23 15.76 1.67
C MET A 114 3.72 15.17 0.36
N ALA A 115 4.74 14.31 0.39
CA ALA A 115 5.25 13.65 -0.81
C ALA A 115 4.13 12.84 -1.51
N PHE A 116 3.38 12.03 -0.75
CA PHE A 116 2.28 11.25 -1.32
C PHE A 116 1.10 12.11 -1.81
N GLN A 117 0.80 13.22 -1.14
CA GLN A 117 -0.23 14.15 -1.60
C GLN A 117 0.17 14.83 -2.91
N TRP A 118 1.41 15.31 -3.00
CA TRP A 118 1.91 16.03 -4.15
C TRP A 118 2.03 15.12 -5.39
N PHE A 119 2.48 13.89 -5.19
CA PHE A 119 2.67 12.90 -6.25
C PHE A 119 1.57 11.84 -6.28
N SER A 120 0.33 12.21 -5.92
CA SER A 120 -0.80 11.27 -5.79
C SER A 120 -1.17 10.50 -7.06
N GLN A 121 -0.74 10.98 -8.23
CA GLN A 121 -1.08 10.41 -9.53
C GLN A 121 0.03 9.54 -10.13
N VAL A 122 1.22 9.50 -9.54
CA VAL A 122 2.38 8.77 -10.08
C VAL A 122 3.00 7.85 -9.03
N PRO A 123 3.41 6.63 -9.40
CA PRO A 123 4.31 5.83 -8.60
C PRO A 123 5.59 6.59 -8.24
N LEU A 124 6.08 6.38 -7.01
CA LEU A 124 7.32 7.02 -6.55
C LEU A 124 8.17 6.08 -5.69
N ASN A 125 9.48 6.28 -5.74
CA ASN A 125 10.42 5.75 -4.76
C ASN A 125 10.58 6.76 -3.64
N LEU A 126 10.25 6.36 -2.41
CA LEU A 126 10.44 7.17 -1.22
C LEU A 126 11.79 6.82 -0.58
N VAL A 127 12.66 7.81 -0.48
CA VAL A 127 13.94 7.72 0.24
C VAL A 127 13.85 8.58 1.49
N THR A 128 14.08 7.95 2.65
CA THR A 128 14.03 8.59 3.96
C THR A 128 15.16 8.06 4.83
N ASP A 129 15.70 8.90 5.70
CA ASP A 129 16.65 8.54 6.76
C ASP A 129 15.95 8.15 8.07
N SER A 130 14.63 8.34 8.16
CA SER A 130 13.82 7.92 9.30
C SER A 130 13.41 6.46 9.19
N ALA A 131 13.97 5.62 10.06
CA ALA A 131 13.56 4.22 10.20
C ALA A 131 12.07 4.10 10.55
N TYR A 132 11.55 5.03 11.37
CA TYR A 132 10.15 5.06 11.77
C TYR A 132 9.21 5.25 10.57
N VAL A 133 9.52 6.21 9.69
CA VAL A 133 8.78 6.43 8.46
C VAL A 133 8.91 5.24 7.50
N ALA A 134 10.13 4.72 7.33
CA ALA A 134 10.39 3.59 6.44
C ALA A 134 9.57 2.35 6.84
N ASP A 135 9.43 2.09 8.14
CA ASP A 135 8.65 0.96 8.64
C ASP A 135 7.14 1.20 8.53
N ILE A 136 6.65 2.39 8.88
CA ILE A 136 5.22 2.72 8.73
C ILE A 136 4.77 2.59 7.28
N THR A 137 5.52 3.17 6.35
CA THR A 137 5.17 3.18 4.92
C THR A 137 5.10 1.79 4.30
N LYS A 138 5.97 0.86 4.74
CA LYS A 138 5.88 -0.56 4.37
C LYS A 138 4.58 -1.21 4.85
N CYS A 139 4.10 -0.84 6.04
CA CYS A 139 2.90 -1.42 6.64
C CYS A 139 1.59 -0.78 6.15
N LEU A 140 1.62 0.43 5.58
CA LEU A 140 0.41 1.16 5.16
C LEU A 140 -0.46 0.38 4.18
N ASP A 141 0.14 -0.42 3.31
CA ASP A 141 -0.54 -1.16 2.26
C ASP A 141 -1.52 -2.21 2.79
N CYS A 142 -1.18 -2.84 3.91
CA CYS A 142 -1.98 -3.86 4.58
C CYS A 142 -2.75 -3.32 5.79
N SER A 143 -2.72 -2.00 6.01
CA SER A 143 -3.31 -1.38 7.20
C SER A 143 -4.79 -1.07 6.97
N LEU A 144 -5.64 -1.62 7.83
CA LEU A 144 -7.03 -1.19 7.94
C LEU A 144 -7.10 0.00 8.90
N LEU A 145 -7.54 1.14 8.41
CA LEU A 145 -7.99 2.24 9.28
C LEU A 145 -9.21 1.74 10.04
N LYS A 146 -9.02 1.45 11.33
CA LYS A 146 -10.13 1.27 12.26
C LYS A 146 -10.90 2.59 12.37
N GLU A 147 -12.15 2.50 12.81
CA GLU A 147 -12.98 3.66 13.09
C GLU A 147 -12.20 4.69 13.92
N VAL A 148 -11.99 5.88 13.34
CA VAL A 148 -11.27 6.97 14.00
C VAL A 148 -12.28 7.73 14.83
N SER A 149 -12.41 7.35 16.10
CA SER A 149 -13.32 8.00 17.06
C SER A 149 -12.95 9.47 17.36
N ASN A 150 -11.76 9.91 16.95
CA ASN A 150 -11.32 11.29 17.05
C ASN A 150 -11.69 12.07 15.77
N ALA A 151 -12.65 12.99 15.89
CA ALA A 151 -13.14 13.80 14.78
C ALA A 151 -12.04 14.62 14.06
N ALA A 152 -11.04 15.12 14.81
CA ALA A 152 -9.95 15.88 14.22
C ALA A 152 -9.05 14.99 13.35
N LEU A 153 -8.76 13.77 13.79
CA LEU A 153 -8.00 12.81 12.99
C LEU A 153 -8.82 12.29 11.80
N PHE A 154 -10.12 12.10 11.98
CA PHE A 154 -11.01 11.68 10.90
C PHE A 154 -11.09 12.71 9.77
N SER A 155 -11.04 14.01 10.09
CA SER A 155 -11.03 15.08 9.08
C SER A 155 -9.79 15.12 8.19
N LEU A 156 -8.76 14.31 8.48
CA LEU A 156 -7.53 14.20 7.71
C LEU A 156 -7.54 13.01 6.71
N LEU A 157 -8.59 12.18 6.72
CA LEU A 157 -8.79 11.05 5.81
C LEU A 157 -9.63 11.46 4.58
#